data_AF-A0A0M2GWU1-F1
#
_entry.id   AF-A0A0M2GWU1-F1
#
_cell.length_a   1.000
_cell.length_b   1.000
_cell.length_c   1.000
_cell.angle_alpha   90.00
_cell.angle_beta   90.00
_cell.angle_gamma   90.00
#
_symmetry.space_group_name_H-M   'P 1'
#
loop_
_entity.id
_entity.type
_entity.pdbx_description
1 polymer ?
#
loop_
_entity_poly.entity_id
_entity_poly.type
_entity_poly.pdbx_seq_one_letter_code
_entity_poly.pdbx_strand_id
1 'polypeptide(L)'
;MAEKVRTCDFVEGATCALPAAEDRLDEASHFLLQLQANYHDPRAFRFNLNAVLAAVASTRALLQVEMQKRGLVKEWKAARQPFWDDPVLAAFHRSRNVTLHQEAIFDGSRIDVGLYRGRRMKLSLQQEVRADRTSAEILAHAVPQLEKVFLDPTHSALGEQGGLERRYFIRQLSAEEDALTVSRKALIRSIQMIATAHVVAGVLSAEFFEGNEDDDQDFAAAPTAVTVLLESDVDPSLPGSWGWE
;
A
#
# COMPACT_ATOMS: atom_id res chain seq x y z
N MET A 1 -19.39 15.21 24.67
CA MET A 1 -18.52 15.37 23.48
C MET A 1 -19.41 15.76 22.33
N ALA A 2 -19.19 16.91 21.70
CA ALA A 2 -19.92 17.29 20.50
C ALA A 2 -19.62 16.26 19.40
N GLU A 3 -20.66 15.77 18.74
CA GLU A 3 -20.53 14.86 17.61
C GLU A 3 -19.88 15.64 16.46
N LYS A 4 -18.68 15.23 16.03
CA LYS A 4 -18.01 15.85 14.90
C LYS A 4 -18.86 15.61 13.66
N VAL A 5 -19.44 16.68 13.11
CA VAL A 5 -20.16 16.64 11.85
C VAL A 5 -19.13 16.55 10.73
N ARG A 6 -19.05 15.39 10.07
CA ARG A 6 -18.19 15.11 8.92
C ARG A 6 -19.06 14.97 7.67
N THR A 7 -18.58 15.46 6.53
CA THR A 7 -19.19 15.20 5.21
C THR A 7 -18.96 13.74 4.79
N CYS A 8 -19.96 13.13 4.17
CA CYS A 8 -19.89 11.73 3.72
C CYS A 8 -19.07 11.64 2.42
N ASP A 9 -18.06 10.77 2.39
CA ASP A 9 -17.28 10.56 1.15
C ASP A 9 -18.03 9.71 0.12
N PHE A 10 -19.03 8.96 0.57
CA PHE A 10 -19.85 8.11 -0.30
C PHE A 10 -21.07 8.83 -0.88
N VAL A 11 -21.47 9.96 -0.30
CA VAL A 11 -22.67 10.72 -0.71
C VAL A 11 -22.38 12.22 -0.67
N GLU A 12 -22.31 12.83 -1.85
CA GLU A 12 -21.98 14.25 -2.00
C GLU A 12 -22.96 15.16 -1.22
N GLY A 13 -22.40 16.09 -0.45
CA GLY A 13 -23.17 17.08 0.31
C GLY A 13 -23.91 16.55 1.54
N ALA A 14 -23.84 15.25 1.83
CA ALA A 14 -24.50 14.65 2.99
C ALA A 14 -23.62 14.67 4.26
N THR A 15 -24.24 14.72 5.43
CA THR A 15 -23.56 14.42 6.69
C THR A 15 -23.35 12.91 6.80
N CYS A 16 -22.12 12.51 7.14
CA CYS A 16 -21.75 11.11 7.25
C CYS A 16 -22.52 10.40 8.38
N ALA A 17 -23.05 9.22 8.08
CA ALA A 17 -23.67 8.36 9.09
C ALA A 17 -22.65 7.60 9.96
N LEU A 18 -21.43 7.39 9.47
CA LEU A 18 -20.38 6.60 10.09
C LEU A 18 -19.09 7.42 10.24
N PRO A 19 -19.15 8.61 10.88
CA PRO A 19 -18.11 9.61 10.76
C PRO A 19 -16.76 9.15 11.34
N ALA A 20 -16.76 8.33 12.39
CA ALA A 20 -15.52 7.84 12.97
C ALA A 20 -14.90 6.71 12.15
N ALA A 21 -15.72 5.82 11.56
CA ALA A 21 -15.22 4.76 10.70
C ALA A 21 -14.65 5.31 9.39
N GLU A 22 -15.31 6.28 8.76
CA GLU A 22 -14.78 6.94 7.57
C GLU A 22 -13.50 7.74 7.87
N ASP A 23 -13.43 8.47 8.99
CA ASP A 23 -12.20 9.19 9.41
C ASP A 23 -11.02 8.23 9.60
N ARG A 24 -11.30 7.03 10.09
CA ARG A 24 -10.31 5.98 10.20
C ARG A 24 -9.89 5.42 8.85
N LEU A 25 -10.80 5.36 7.88
CA LEU A 25 -10.50 4.92 6.53
C LEU A 25 -9.62 5.94 5.79
N ASP A 26 -9.90 7.23 5.95
CA ASP A 26 -9.04 8.29 5.40
C ASP A 26 -7.64 8.24 5.97
N GLU A 27 -7.53 8.00 7.28
CA GLU A 27 -6.25 7.80 7.93
C GLU A 27 -5.49 6.60 7.33
N ALA A 28 -6.19 5.49 7.08
CA ALA A 28 -5.60 4.33 6.41
C ALA A 28 -5.13 4.65 4.98
N SER A 29 -5.96 5.34 4.19
CA SER A 29 -5.63 5.81 2.84
C SER A 29 -4.41 6.73 2.85
N HIS A 30 -4.37 7.70 3.77
CA HIS A 30 -3.27 8.62 3.94
C HIS A 30 -1.97 7.88 4.24
N PHE A 31 -1.96 6.98 5.22
CA PHE A 31 -0.75 6.23 5.56
C PHE A 31 -0.32 5.27 4.45
N LEU A 32 -1.24 4.74 3.65
CA LEU A 32 -0.88 3.93 2.49
C LEU A 32 -0.22 4.77 1.39
N LEU A 33 -0.64 6.02 1.20
CA LEU A 33 0.04 6.97 0.30
C LEU A 33 1.44 7.32 0.84
N GLN A 34 1.58 7.57 2.14
CA GLN A 34 2.88 7.80 2.77
C GLN A 34 3.81 6.59 2.67
N LEU A 35 3.27 5.38 2.83
CA LEU A 35 4.01 4.13 2.62
C LEU A 35 4.56 4.01 1.20
N GLN A 36 3.76 4.37 0.20
CA GLN A 36 4.17 4.36 -1.21
C GLN A 36 5.24 5.42 -1.50
N ALA A 37 5.03 6.66 -1.02
CA ALA A 37 5.97 7.76 -1.23
C ALA A 37 7.34 7.49 -0.60
N ASN A 38 7.38 6.75 0.51
CA ASN A 38 8.60 6.45 1.25
C ASN A 38 9.05 4.98 1.12
N TYR A 39 8.60 4.28 0.08
CA TYR A 39 8.77 2.83 -0.04
C TYR A 39 10.23 2.35 -0.02
N HIS A 40 11.11 3.17 -0.60
CA HIS A 40 12.53 2.85 -0.77
C HIS A 40 13.39 3.10 0.48
N ASP A 41 12.83 3.70 1.53
CA ASP A 41 13.43 3.84 2.86
C ASP A 41 12.79 2.78 3.80
N PRO A 42 13.54 1.75 4.25
CA PRO A 42 12.97 0.69 5.08
C PRO A 42 12.41 1.17 6.41
N ARG A 43 13.01 2.19 7.01
CA ARG A 43 12.60 2.72 8.31
C ARG A 43 11.30 3.50 8.17
N ALA A 44 11.20 4.37 7.16
CA ALA A 44 9.97 5.08 6.86
C ALA A 44 8.85 4.12 6.42
N PHE A 45 9.18 3.15 5.56
CA PHE A 45 8.27 2.07 5.15
C PHE A 45 7.67 1.35 6.37
N ARG A 46 8.51 0.94 7.33
CA ARG A 46 8.06 0.26 8.56
C ARG A 46 7.07 1.08 9.37
N PHE A 47 7.36 2.36 9.59
CA PHE A 47 6.49 3.22 10.39
C PHE A 47 5.15 3.46 9.72
N ASN A 48 5.17 3.76 8.42
CA ASN A 48 3.94 3.94 7.65
C ASN A 48 3.13 2.65 7.59
N LEU A 49 3.77 1.49 7.43
CA LEU A 49 3.08 0.20 7.45
C LEU A 49 2.41 -0.07 8.80
N ASN A 50 3.10 0.16 9.92
CA ASN A 50 2.49 0.05 11.24
C ASN A 50 1.26 0.96 11.39
N ALA A 51 1.32 2.17 10.83
CA ALA A 51 0.20 3.10 10.85
C ALA A 51 -0.98 2.61 9.99
N VAL A 52 -0.72 2.07 8.79
CA VAL A 52 -1.75 1.41 7.95
C VAL A 52 -2.39 0.24 8.71
N LEU A 53 -1.59 -0.65 9.32
CA LEU A 53 -2.08 -1.79 10.10
C LEU A 53 -3.01 -1.33 11.22
N ALA A 54 -2.59 -0.33 11.99
CA ALA A 54 -3.36 0.22 13.09
C ALA A 54 -4.67 0.86 12.61
N ALA A 55 -4.62 1.63 11.51
CA ALA A 55 -5.78 2.31 10.97
C ALA A 55 -6.83 1.31 10.45
N VAL A 56 -6.45 0.42 9.54
CA VAL A 56 -7.33 -0.64 8.97
C VAL A 56 -7.94 -1.52 10.06
N ALA A 57 -7.14 -1.97 11.02
CA ALA A 57 -7.64 -2.83 12.10
C ALA A 57 -8.66 -2.12 13.01
N SER A 58 -8.53 -0.79 13.17
CA SER A 58 -9.42 0.01 14.01
C SER A 58 -10.77 0.31 13.34
N THR A 59 -10.83 0.32 12.01
CA THR A 59 -12.07 0.57 11.25
C THR A 59 -13.20 -0.37 11.66
N ARG A 60 -12.91 -1.68 11.81
CA ARG A 60 -13.89 -2.69 12.24
C ARG A 60 -14.51 -2.37 13.60
N ALA A 61 -13.69 -1.93 14.55
CA ALA A 61 -14.13 -1.64 15.92
C ALA A 61 -15.01 -0.38 15.94
N LEU A 62 -14.64 0.65 15.18
CA LEU A 62 -15.42 1.89 15.06
C LEU A 62 -16.78 1.64 14.39
N LEU A 63 -16.80 0.88 13.29
CA LEU A 63 -18.05 0.47 12.64
C LEU A 63 -18.99 -0.25 13.60
N GLN A 64 -18.48 -1.20 14.40
CA GLN A 64 -19.30 -1.89 15.38
C GLN A 64 -19.93 -0.93 16.41
N VAL A 65 -19.16 0.05 16.89
CA VAL A 65 -19.65 1.05 17.85
C VAL A 65 -20.70 1.95 17.21
N GLU A 66 -20.47 2.42 15.98
CA GLU A 66 -21.41 3.30 15.28
C GLU A 66 -22.72 2.59 14.92
N MET A 67 -22.64 1.33 14.49
CA MET A 67 -23.83 0.49 14.25
C MET A 67 -24.61 0.22 15.53
N GLN A 68 -23.92 0.06 16.66
CA GLN A 68 -24.58 -0.10 17.95
C GLN A 68 -25.34 1.16 18.38
N LYS A 69 -24.72 2.34 18.23
CA LYS A 69 -25.39 3.62 18.52
C LYS A 69 -26.66 3.83 17.69
N ARG A 70 -26.68 3.28 16.48
CA ARG A 70 -27.83 3.35 15.55
C ARG A 70 -28.87 2.26 15.76
N GLY A 71 -28.62 1.27 16.62
CA GLY A 71 -29.51 0.13 16.81
C GLY A 71 -29.50 -0.88 15.66
N LEU A 72 -28.53 -0.83 14.75
CA LEU A 72 -28.44 -1.65 13.53
C LEU A 72 -27.53 -2.88 13.68
N VAL A 73 -27.33 -3.35 14.92
CA VAL A 73 -26.35 -4.41 15.21
C VAL A 73 -26.72 -5.73 14.52
N LYS A 74 -28.01 -6.04 14.39
CA LYS A 74 -28.48 -7.31 13.84
C LYS A 74 -28.24 -7.36 12.34
N GLU A 75 -28.63 -6.31 11.65
CA GLU A 75 -28.47 -6.10 10.21
C GLU A 75 -26.98 -6.07 9.86
N TRP A 76 -26.19 -5.30 10.62
CA TRP A 76 -24.74 -5.23 10.43
C TRP A 76 -24.06 -6.58 10.65
N LYS A 77 -24.48 -7.36 11.65
CA LYS A 77 -23.90 -8.68 11.89
C LYS A 77 -24.10 -9.64 10.72
N ALA A 78 -25.23 -9.55 10.02
CA ALA A 78 -25.49 -10.35 8.82
C ALA A 78 -24.64 -9.86 7.63
N ALA A 79 -24.62 -8.54 7.39
CA ALA A 79 -23.95 -7.95 6.23
C ALA A 79 -22.42 -8.03 6.31
N ARG A 80 -21.84 -8.02 7.51
CA ARG A 80 -20.38 -7.93 7.67
C ARG A 80 -19.61 -9.24 7.50
N GLN A 81 -20.30 -10.37 7.43
CA GLN A 81 -19.67 -11.70 7.47
C GLN A 81 -18.55 -11.88 6.43
N PRO A 82 -18.72 -11.45 5.16
CA PRO A 82 -17.66 -11.56 4.14
C PRO A 82 -16.37 -10.82 4.51
N PHE A 83 -16.47 -9.75 5.29
CA PHE A 83 -15.30 -8.97 5.72
C PHE A 83 -14.66 -9.53 6.98
N TRP A 84 -15.41 -10.26 7.82
CA TRP A 84 -14.87 -10.88 9.04
C TRP A 84 -14.07 -12.13 8.73
N ASP A 85 -14.52 -12.91 7.75
CA ASP A 85 -13.84 -14.12 7.27
C ASP A 85 -12.75 -13.82 6.24
N ASP A 86 -12.63 -12.56 5.81
CA ASP A 86 -11.62 -12.10 4.88
C ASP A 86 -10.20 -12.34 5.42
N PRO A 87 -9.35 -13.12 4.73
CA PRO A 87 -8.03 -13.49 5.23
C PRO A 87 -7.09 -12.29 5.34
N VAL A 88 -7.20 -11.31 4.44
CA VAL A 88 -6.36 -10.10 4.43
C VAL A 88 -6.72 -9.23 5.63
N LEU A 89 -7.99 -8.87 5.78
CA LEU A 89 -8.43 -8.04 6.90
C LEU A 89 -8.21 -8.75 8.26
N ALA A 90 -8.36 -10.08 8.30
CA ALA A 90 -8.03 -10.86 9.49
C ALA A 90 -6.54 -10.82 9.83
N ALA A 91 -5.65 -10.85 8.83
CA ALA A 91 -4.20 -10.70 9.03
C ALA A 91 -3.85 -9.33 9.61
N PHE A 92 -4.47 -8.25 9.10
CA PHE A 92 -4.27 -6.88 9.63
C PHE A 92 -4.73 -6.77 11.07
N HIS A 93 -5.90 -7.33 11.39
CA HIS A 93 -6.43 -7.30 12.75
C HIS A 93 -5.55 -8.08 13.74
N ARG A 94 -5.03 -9.25 13.36
CA ARG A 94 -4.08 -10.00 14.20
C ARG A 94 -2.75 -9.24 14.37
N SER A 95 -2.28 -8.62 13.30
CA SER A 95 -0.99 -7.92 13.27
C SER A 95 -1.01 -6.59 14.00
N ARG A 96 -2.18 -6.02 14.33
CA ARG A 96 -2.30 -4.78 15.13
C ARG A 96 -1.52 -4.83 16.45
N ASN A 97 -1.49 -5.99 17.10
CA ASN A 97 -0.82 -6.17 18.39
C ASN A 97 0.65 -6.59 18.23
N VAL A 98 1.07 -6.89 17.01
CA VAL A 98 2.47 -7.17 16.67
C VAL A 98 3.04 -5.84 16.21
N THR A 99 3.65 -5.08 17.11
CA THR A 99 4.51 -3.97 16.66
C THR A 99 5.52 -4.58 15.68
N LEU A 100 5.45 -4.23 14.39
CA LEU A 100 6.41 -4.76 13.43
C LEU A 100 7.79 -4.25 13.84
N HIS A 101 8.57 -5.16 14.42
CA HIS A 101 9.96 -4.90 14.75
C HIS A 101 10.75 -4.77 13.45
N GLN A 102 11.85 -4.03 13.55
CA GLN A 102 12.71 -3.72 12.41
C GLN A 102 13.22 -5.00 11.74
N GLU A 103 13.50 -6.04 12.52
CA GLU A 103 13.91 -7.38 12.07
C GLU A 103 12.91 -8.01 11.09
N ALA A 104 11.59 -7.86 11.31
CA ALA A 104 10.57 -8.44 10.44
C ALA A 104 10.56 -7.80 9.04
N ILE A 105 10.97 -6.53 8.92
CA ILE A 105 11.11 -5.84 7.62
C ILE A 105 12.38 -6.30 6.90
N PHE A 106 13.47 -6.50 7.64
CA PHE A 106 14.76 -6.90 7.08
C PHE A 106 14.78 -8.35 6.61
N ASP A 107 14.24 -9.27 7.42
CA ASP A 107 14.16 -10.68 7.05
C ASP A 107 13.28 -10.91 5.82
N GLY A 108 12.39 -9.96 5.52
CA GLY A 108 11.47 -9.99 4.39
C GLY A 108 11.91 -9.21 3.15
N SER A 109 12.98 -8.43 3.20
CA SER A 109 13.33 -7.52 2.09
C SER A 109 14.09 -8.25 0.99
N ARG A 110 13.48 -8.32 -0.20
CA ARG A 110 14.08 -8.85 -1.42
C ARG A 110 14.28 -7.74 -2.42
N ILE A 111 15.42 -7.74 -3.09
CA ILE A 111 15.72 -6.80 -4.17
C ILE A 111 16.10 -7.54 -5.43
N ASP A 112 15.77 -6.95 -6.56
CA ASP A 112 16.23 -7.33 -7.88
C ASP A 112 17.01 -6.13 -8.43
N VAL A 113 18.33 -6.25 -8.54
CA VAL A 113 19.22 -5.16 -8.99
C VAL A 113 19.80 -5.49 -10.35
N GLY A 114 19.73 -4.56 -11.30
CA GLY A 114 20.30 -4.79 -12.61
C GLY A 114 19.88 -3.78 -13.67
N LEU A 115 19.75 -4.25 -14.90
CA LEU A 115 19.41 -3.48 -16.09
C LEU A 115 17.89 -3.39 -16.27
N TYR A 116 17.40 -2.16 -16.37
CA TYR A 116 16.00 -1.84 -16.61
C TYR A 116 15.87 -1.03 -17.89
N ARG A 117 14.74 -1.19 -18.61
CA ARG A 117 14.33 -0.28 -19.69
C ARG A 117 13.02 0.39 -19.30
N GLY A 118 13.08 1.68 -19.02
CA GLY A 118 12.05 2.32 -18.20
C GLY A 118 11.92 1.58 -16.86
N ARG A 119 10.70 1.33 -16.39
CA ARG A 119 10.45 0.55 -15.15
C ARG A 119 10.32 -0.96 -15.37
N ARG A 120 10.67 -1.46 -16.57
CA ARG A 120 10.65 -2.90 -16.89
C ARG A 120 12.03 -3.50 -16.69
N MET A 121 12.13 -4.50 -15.81
CA MET A 121 13.35 -5.28 -15.62
C MET A 121 13.71 -6.03 -16.91
N LYS A 122 14.95 -5.90 -17.37
CA LYS A 122 15.51 -6.68 -18.48
C LYS A 122 16.39 -7.83 -17.97
N LEU A 123 17.22 -7.53 -16.98
CA LEU A 123 18.14 -8.48 -16.36
C LEU A 123 18.42 -8.02 -14.94
N SER A 124 18.30 -8.92 -13.97
CA SER A 124 18.60 -8.61 -12.57
C SER A 124 19.32 -9.76 -11.88
N LEU A 125 19.99 -9.42 -10.79
CA LEU A 125 20.43 -10.37 -9.77
C LEU A 125 19.56 -10.16 -8.53
N GLN A 126 18.88 -11.23 -8.11
CA GLN A 126 18.09 -11.22 -6.91
C GLN A 126 18.97 -11.34 -5.66
N GLN A 127 18.68 -10.55 -4.63
CA GLN A 127 19.38 -10.58 -3.35
C GLN A 127 18.42 -10.38 -2.17
N GLU A 128 18.75 -10.97 -1.02
CA GLU A 128 18.11 -10.66 0.26
C GLU A 128 18.85 -9.51 0.95
N VAL A 129 18.12 -8.52 1.46
CA VAL A 129 18.71 -7.36 2.14
C VAL A 129 18.49 -7.47 3.64
N ARG A 130 19.53 -7.90 4.36
CA ARG A 130 19.49 -8.15 5.81
C ARG A 130 19.88 -6.94 6.67
N ALA A 131 19.80 -5.73 6.11
CA ALA A 131 20.23 -4.50 6.78
C ALA A 131 19.35 -3.31 6.40
N ASP A 132 19.39 -2.26 7.23
CA ASP A 132 18.66 -1.01 7.02
C ASP A 132 19.33 -0.12 5.96
N ARG A 133 19.33 -0.58 4.71
CA ARG A 133 19.82 0.19 3.57
C ARG A 133 18.67 0.70 2.74
N THR A 134 18.73 1.96 2.36
CA THR A 134 17.81 2.55 1.39
C THR A 134 18.09 1.98 0.00
N SER A 135 17.07 1.99 -0.86
CA SER A 135 17.25 1.48 -2.24
C SER A 135 18.24 2.34 -3.03
N ALA A 136 18.29 3.65 -2.76
CA ALA A 136 19.25 4.57 -3.37
C ALA A 136 20.70 4.24 -2.98
N GLU A 137 20.97 3.94 -1.70
CA GLU A 137 22.31 3.52 -1.24
C GLU A 137 22.76 2.19 -1.86
N ILE A 138 21.82 1.27 -2.09
CA ILE A 138 22.12 -0.01 -2.73
C ILE A 138 22.42 0.22 -4.21
N LEU A 139 21.56 0.99 -4.89
CA LEU A 139 21.71 1.30 -6.31
C LEU A 139 23.02 2.03 -6.59
N ALA A 140 23.37 3.05 -5.80
CA ALA A 140 24.64 3.78 -5.92
C ALA A 140 25.88 2.88 -5.81
N HIS A 141 25.81 1.80 -5.02
CA HIS A 141 26.88 0.82 -4.91
C HIS A 141 26.91 -0.18 -6.08
N ALA A 142 25.74 -0.50 -6.63
CA ALA A 142 25.59 -1.51 -7.67
C ALA A 142 25.89 -0.97 -9.08
N VAL A 143 25.49 0.26 -9.39
CA VAL A 143 25.63 0.87 -10.73
C VAL A 143 27.06 0.78 -11.28
N PRO A 144 28.13 1.13 -10.55
CA PRO A 144 29.49 1.01 -11.08
C PRO A 144 29.93 -0.42 -11.43
N GLN A 145 29.24 -1.43 -10.87
CA GLN A 145 29.45 -2.83 -11.23
C GLN A 145 28.62 -3.21 -12.46
N LEU A 146 27.40 -2.70 -12.57
CA LEU A 146 26.54 -2.88 -13.75
C LEU A 146 27.17 -2.25 -15.00
N GLU A 147 27.78 -1.06 -14.90
CA GLU A 147 28.52 -0.40 -15.99
C GLU A 147 29.74 -1.17 -16.51
N LYS A 148 30.25 -2.13 -15.74
CA LYS A 148 31.39 -2.96 -16.17
C LYS A 148 30.95 -4.19 -16.94
N VAL A 149 29.68 -4.60 -16.81
CA VAL A 149 29.21 -5.92 -17.25
C VAL A 149 28.01 -5.83 -18.19
N PHE A 150 27.10 -4.88 -17.97
CA PHE A 150 25.77 -4.84 -18.60
C PHE A 150 25.38 -3.48 -19.17
N LEU A 151 25.85 -2.37 -18.57
CA LEU A 151 25.57 -1.00 -19.01
C LEU A 151 26.82 -0.42 -19.67
N ASP A 152 26.68 0.35 -20.75
CA ASP A 152 27.78 1.18 -21.21
C ASP A 152 27.84 2.47 -20.36
N PRO A 153 29.03 3.01 -20.03
CA PRO A 153 29.14 4.19 -19.17
C PRO A 153 28.41 5.44 -19.70
N THR A 154 28.17 5.50 -21.01
CA THR A 154 27.46 6.62 -21.66
C THR A 154 25.96 6.41 -21.75
N HIS A 155 25.44 5.28 -21.27
CA HIS A 155 24.02 4.91 -21.33
C HIS A 155 23.44 5.12 -22.75
N SER A 156 24.17 4.65 -23.75
CA SER A 156 23.88 4.90 -25.17
C SER A 156 22.54 4.33 -25.66
N ALA A 157 22.03 3.30 -24.98
CA ALA A 157 20.72 2.73 -25.27
C ALA A 157 19.61 3.51 -24.55
N LEU A 158 18.78 4.21 -25.32
CA LEU A 158 17.68 5.03 -24.79
C LEU A 158 16.77 4.26 -23.84
N GLY A 159 16.60 4.83 -22.65
CA GLY A 159 15.75 4.30 -21.59
C GLY A 159 16.38 3.12 -20.83
N GLU A 160 17.59 2.67 -21.18
CA GLU A 160 18.32 1.63 -20.45
C GLU A 160 19.21 2.22 -19.37
N GLN A 161 18.98 1.81 -18.14
CA GLN A 161 19.72 2.27 -16.97
C GLN A 161 19.72 1.20 -15.89
N GLY A 162 20.57 1.39 -14.89
CA GLY A 162 20.55 0.66 -13.65
C GLY A 162 19.25 0.92 -12.89
N GLY A 163 18.77 -0.12 -12.25
CA GLY A 163 17.58 -0.05 -11.42
C GLY A 163 17.57 -1.09 -10.33
N LEU A 164 16.68 -0.87 -9.38
CA LEU A 164 16.42 -1.74 -8.25
C LEU A 164 14.92 -1.86 -8.05
N GLU A 165 14.39 -3.07 -8.15
CA GLU A 165 13.05 -3.38 -7.64
C GLU A 165 13.16 -3.92 -6.22
N ARG A 166 12.40 -3.35 -5.29
CA ARG A 166 12.35 -3.80 -3.89
C ARG A 166 10.97 -4.36 -3.57
N ARG A 167 10.93 -5.45 -2.82
CA ARG A 167 9.70 -6.04 -2.28
C ARG A 167 9.90 -6.45 -0.83
N TYR A 168 8.93 -6.17 0.03
CA TYR A 168 8.96 -6.53 1.45
C TYR A 168 7.95 -7.65 1.73
N PHE A 169 8.42 -8.80 2.18
CA PHE A 169 7.59 -9.96 2.49
C PHE A 169 7.44 -10.14 4.01
N ILE A 170 6.24 -9.90 4.53
CA ILE A 170 5.97 -9.98 5.97
C ILE A 170 5.00 -11.14 6.20
N ARG A 171 5.53 -12.24 6.73
CA ARG A 171 4.80 -13.52 6.90
C ARG A 171 3.51 -13.38 7.69
N GLN A 172 3.44 -12.44 8.63
CA GLN A 172 2.26 -12.17 9.45
C GLN A 172 1.11 -11.56 8.62
N LEU A 173 1.43 -10.90 7.50
CA LEU A 173 0.46 -10.29 6.59
C LEU A 173 0.07 -11.24 5.46
N SER A 174 1.04 -11.87 4.81
CA SER A 174 0.82 -12.87 3.76
C SER A 174 2.02 -13.79 3.62
N ALA A 175 1.76 -15.04 3.23
CA ALA A 175 2.79 -16.01 2.89
C ALA A 175 3.30 -15.84 1.44
N GLU A 176 2.48 -15.26 0.56
CA GLU A 176 2.69 -15.28 -0.89
C GLU A 176 2.91 -13.88 -1.47
N GLU A 177 2.26 -12.88 -0.89
CA GLU A 177 2.22 -11.52 -1.45
C GLU A 177 3.07 -10.55 -0.63
N ASP A 178 3.62 -9.54 -1.30
CA ASP A 178 4.38 -8.49 -0.65
C ASP A 178 3.47 -7.54 0.13
N ALA A 179 4.06 -6.85 1.11
CA ALA A 179 3.34 -6.00 2.04
C ALA A 179 2.65 -4.79 1.38
N LEU A 180 3.12 -4.26 0.25
CA LEU A 180 2.41 -3.19 -0.47
C LEU A 180 1.13 -3.73 -1.08
N THR A 181 1.23 -4.84 -1.82
CA THR A 181 0.09 -5.50 -2.46
C THR A 181 -0.99 -5.86 -1.43
N VAL A 182 -0.57 -6.47 -0.33
CA VAL A 182 -1.48 -6.86 0.76
C VAL A 182 -2.11 -5.65 1.45
N SER A 183 -1.38 -4.54 1.60
CA SER A 183 -1.92 -3.30 2.15
C SER A 183 -2.92 -2.61 1.23
N ARG A 184 -2.68 -2.63 -0.08
CA ARG A 184 -3.62 -2.15 -1.09
C ARG A 184 -4.94 -2.94 -1.04
N LYS A 185 -4.86 -4.27 -1.01
CA LYS A 185 -6.03 -5.15 -0.84
C LYS A 185 -6.77 -4.85 0.46
N ALA A 186 -6.07 -4.70 1.58
CA ALA A 186 -6.69 -4.40 2.86
C ALA A 186 -7.47 -3.08 2.85
N LEU A 187 -6.95 -2.06 2.16
CA LEU A 187 -7.65 -0.79 2.00
C LEU A 187 -8.92 -0.97 1.15
N ILE A 188 -8.82 -1.58 -0.04
CA ILE A 188 -9.97 -1.86 -0.91
C ILE A 188 -11.08 -2.59 -0.13
N ARG A 189 -10.72 -3.66 0.60
CA ARG A 189 -11.66 -4.43 1.41
C ARG A 189 -12.25 -3.62 2.56
N SER A 190 -11.52 -2.66 3.11
CA SER A 190 -12.04 -1.74 4.14
C SER A 190 -13.02 -0.73 3.57
N ILE A 191 -12.81 -0.26 2.34
CA ILE A 191 -13.73 0.63 1.61
C ILE A 191 -15.04 -0.10 1.33
N GLN A 192 -14.96 -1.32 0.79
CA GLN A 192 -16.14 -2.16 0.55
C GLN A 192 -16.91 -2.46 1.85
N MET A 193 -16.20 -2.68 2.96
CA MET A 193 -16.80 -2.87 4.28
C MET A 193 -17.56 -1.63 4.76
N ILE A 194 -17.02 -0.42 4.56
CA ILE A 194 -17.69 0.83 4.92
C ILE A 194 -18.85 1.13 3.98
N ALA A 195 -18.70 0.92 2.68
CA ALA A 195 -19.80 1.05 1.73
C ALA A 195 -20.98 0.13 2.12
N THR A 196 -20.69 -1.11 2.51
CA THR A 196 -21.71 -2.07 2.99
C THR A 196 -22.38 -1.56 4.26
N ALA A 197 -21.59 -0.99 5.17
CA ALA A 197 -22.11 -0.38 6.39
C ALA A 197 -23.05 0.80 6.09
N HIS A 198 -22.76 1.61 5.06
CA HIS A 198 -23.66 2.66 4.60
C HIS A 198 -24.95 2.15 3.97
N VAL A 199 -24.90 1.03 3.24
CA VAL A 199 -26.13 0.35 2.76
C VAL A 199 -26.99 -0.08 3.94
N VAL A 200 -26.40 -0.70 4.97
CA VAL A 200 -27.12 -1.09 6.19
C VAL A 200 -27.69 0.13 6.93
N ALA A 201 -26.98 1.26 6.92
CA ALA A 201 -27.45 2.51 7.51
C ALA A 201 -28.51 3.24 6.68
N GLY A 202 -28.87 2.72 5.49
CA GLY A 202 -29.85 3.33 4.58
C GLY A 202 -29.33 4.59 3.88
N VAL A 203 -28.01 4.79 3.82
CA VAL A 203 -27.36 5.94 3.17
C VAL A 203 -27.08 5.64 1.70
N LEU A 204 -26.67 4.41 1.39
CA LEU A 204 -26.45 3.92 0.03
C LEU A 204 -27.52 2.90 -0.35
N SER A 205 -27.85 2.81 -1.65
CA SER A 205 -28.69 1.74 -2.18
C SER A 205 -27.91 0.42 -2.26
N ALA A 206 -28.60 -0.72 -2.21
CA ALA A 206 -27.97 -2.02 -2.43
C ALA A 206 -27.38 -2.14 -3.85
N GLU A 207 -27.95 -1.40 -4.81
CA GLU A 207 -27.49 -1.28 -6.19
C GLU A 207 -26.14 -0.57 -6.33
N PHE A 208 -25.62 0.06 -5.26
CA PHE A 208 -24.29 0.69 -5.26
C PHE A 208 -23.16 -0.27 -5.68
N PHE A 209 -23.36 -1.57 -5.47
CA PHE A 209 -22.40 -2.61 -5.85
C PHE A 209 -22.66 -3.23 -7.23
N GLU A 210 -23.80 -2.93 -7.88
CA GLU A 210 -24.11 -3.48 -9.21
C GLU A 210 -23.14 -2.90 -10.25
N GLY A 211 -22.32 -3.78 -10.85
CA GLY A 211 -21.31 -3.41 -11.85
C GLY A 211 -19.92 -3.10 -11.31
N ASN A 212 -19.73 -3.10 -9.99
CA ASN A 212 -18.45 -2.81 -9.30
C ASN A 212 -17.96 -4.02 -8.45
N GLU A 213 -18.38 -5.24 -8.81
CA GLU A 213 -18.05 -6.47 -8.06
C GLU A 213 -16.54 -6.77 -8.07
N ASP A 214 -15.84 -6.29 -9.11
CA ASP A 214 -14.40 -6.43 -9.34
C ASP A 214 -13.68 -5.08 -9.40
N ASP A 215 -14.25 -4.00 -8.84
CA ASP A 215 -13.53 -2.73 -8.70
C ASP A 215 -12.42 -2.89 -7.65
N ASP A 216 -11.34 -3.55 -8.08
CA ASP A 216 -10.00 -3.21 -7.68
C ASP A 216 -9.90 -1.71 -7.91
N GLN A 217 -10.07 -0.92 -6.85
CA GLN A 217 -9.78 0.50 -6.96
C GLN A 217 -8.41 0.63 -7.59
N ASP A 218 -8.40 1.19 -8.80
CA ASP A 218 -7.19 1.39 -9.53
C ASP A 218 -6.40 2.46 -8.78
N PHE A 219 -5.42 2.00 -7.99
CA PHE A 219 -4.47 2.91 -7.40
C PHE A 219 -3.82 3.68 -8.54
N ALA A 220 -3.83 5.02 -8.45
CA ALA A 220 -3.32 5.89 -9.51
C ALA A 220 -1.91 5.52 -9.99
N ALA A 221 -1.10 4.91 -9.11
CA ALA A 221 0.20 4.35 -9.44
C ALA A 221 0.16 2.81 -9.50
N ALA A 222 0.57 2.25 -10.63
CA ALA A 222 0.86 0.82 -10.75
C ALA A 222 1.93 0.40 -9.71
N PRO A 223 1.94 -0.87 -9.23
CA PRO A 223 2.92 -1.31 -8.23
C PRO A 223 4.39 -1.02 -8.62
N THR A 224 4.74 -1.21 -9.88
CA THR A 224 6.10 -0.94 -10.40
C THR A 224 6.48 0.55 -10.38
N ALA A 225 5.51 1.46 -10.34
CA ALA A 225 5.76 2.89 -10.13
C ALA A 225 6.20 3.19 -8.68
N VAL A 226 6.01 2.24 -7.75
CA VAL A 226 6.36 2.37 -6.33
C VAL A 226 7.54 1.47 -5.96
N THR A 227 7.61 0.26 -6.50
CA THR A 227 8.60 -0.75 -6.10
C THR A 227 9.92 -0.65 -6.83
N VAL A 228 9.95 0.01 -8.01
CA VAL A 228 11.16 0.19 -8.82
C VAL A 228 11.74 1.58 -8.60
N LEU A 229 13.04 1.64 -8.33
CA LEU A 229 13.84 2.85 -8.31
C LEU A 229 14.90 2.77 -9.39
N LEU A 230 14.92 3.75 -10.28
CA LEU A 230 15.89 3.89 -11.36
C LEU A 230 16.98 4.91 -10.99
N GLU A 231 18.12 4.89 -11.68
CA GLU A 231 19.16 5.90 -11.52
C GLU A 231 18.61 7.32 -11.74
N SER A 232 17.81 7.50 -12.79
CA SER A 232 17.16 8.77 -13.13
C SER A 232 16.08 9.20 -12.13
N ASP A 233 15.56 8.28 -11.31
CA ASP A 233 14.66 8.65 -10.21
C ASP A 233 15.46 9.23 -9.03
N VAL A 234 16.72 8.81 -8.86
CA VAL A 234 17.64 9.31 -7.81
C VAL A 234 18.30 10.62 -8.25
N ASP A 235 18.75 10.70 -9.50
CA ASP A 235 19.28 11.91 -10.12
C ASP A 235 18.58 12.21 -11.45
N PRO A 236 17.55 13.09 -11.42
CA PRO A 236 16.80 13.46 -12.62
C PRO A 236 17.61 14.17 -13.70
N SER A 237 18.85 14.61 -13.44
CA SER A 237 19.69 15.26 -14.44
C SER A 237 20.41 14.27 -15.38
N LEU A 238 20.45 12.99 -15.00
CA LEU A 238 21.18 11.96 -15.74
C LEU A 238 20.72 11.78 -17.20
N PRO A 239 19.41 11.72 -17.54
CA PRO A 239 18.98 11.60 -18.93
C PRO A 239 19.54 12.68 -19.85
N GLY A 240 19.60 13.94 -19.38
CA GLY A 240 20.21 15.04 -20.13
C GLY A 240 21.72 14.84 -20.33
N SER A 241 22.43 14.35 -19.30
CA SER A 241 23.86 14.04 -19.39
C SER A 241 24.19 12.87 -20.33
N TRP A 242 23.25 11.93 -20.47
CA TRP A 242 23.35 10.78 -21.38
C TRP A 242 22.89 11.13 -22.81
N GLY A 243 22.32 12.31 -23.02
CA GLY A 243 21.83 12.77 -24.32
C GLY A 243 20.52 12.11 -24.75
N TRP A 244 19.62 11.81 -23.81
CA TRP A 244 18.31 11.21 -24.08
C TRP A 244 17.22 12.23 -24.40
N GLU A 245 17.50 13.52 -24.22
CA GLU A 245 16.59 14.65 -24.47
C GLU A 245 16.66 15.18 -25.91
#